data_AF-A0A345P4J2-F1
#
_entry.id   AF-A0A345P4J2-F1
#
_cell.length_a   1.000
_cell.length_b   1.000
_cell.length_c   1.000
_cell.angle_alpha   90.00
_cell.angle_beta   90.00
_cell.angle_gamma   90.00
#
_symmetry.space_group_name_H-M   'P 1'
#
loop_
_entity.id
_entity.type
_entity.pdbx_description
1 polymer ?
#
loop_
_entity_poly.entity_id
_entity_poly.type
_entity_poly.pdbx_seq_one_letter_code
_entity_poly.pdbx_strand_id
1 'polypeptide(L)'
;MNRIHLATNTLVATLLSTCFIATSSFAADTSSKANVAKTATTKSTAAKAAAKSQVEVEGGSGASQEEIATIDVLNEICPQILGTNNNKNFHKGYTNLLTELLPSIQDPVLAVASMHTDPDYMKILASARTRTLAEKTEDNRDVCLDVLHYPAPKHKAASGEAAAQ
;
A
#
# COMPACT_ATOMS: atom_id res chain seq x y z
N MET A 1 6.23 10.75 52.33
CA MET A 1 4.78 11.10 52.22
C MET A 1 4.60 11.57 50.79
N ASN A 2 4.00 10.88 49.83
CA ASN A 2 2.72 10.17 49.79
C ASN A 2 2.82 8.86 48.99
N ARG A 3 2.22 7.79 49.52
CA ARG A 3 1.79 6.61 48.75
C ARG A 3 0.28 6.51 48.93
N ILE A 4 -0.48 6.58 47.86
CA ILE A 4 -1.92 6.33 47.87
C ILE A 4 -2.13 4.90 47.37
N HIS A 5 -2.69 4.07 48.26
CA HIS A 5 -3.26 2.74 48.02
C HIS A 5 -4.31 2.79 46.90
N LEU A 6 -4.21 1.92 45.89
CA LEU A 6 -4.84 0.59 45.82
C LEU A 6 -6.38 0.63 45.76
N ALA A 7 -6.93 0.27 44.60
CA ALA A 7 -8.26 -0.31 44.49
C ALA A 7 -8.26 -1.36 43.36
N THR A 8 -8.14 -2.61 43.75
CA THR A 8 -8.51 -3.80 42.98
C THR A 8 -10.03 -3.83 42.80
N ASN A 9 -10.53 -4.12 41.60
CA ASN A 9 -11.90 -4.63 41.48
C ASN A 9 -11.99 -5.72 40.42
N THR A 10 -12.14 -6.94 40.91
CA THR A 10 -12.45 -8.15 40.16
C THR A 10 -13.97 -8.24 40.04
N LEU A 11 -14.51 -8.38 38.83
CA LEU A 11 -15.77 -9.11 38.64
C LEU A 11 -15.94 -9.52 37.18
N VAL A 12 -15.71 -10.82 36.96
CA VAL A 12 -16.19 -11.57 35.80
C VAL A 12 -17.67 -11.83 36.03
N ALA A 13 -18.54 -11.34 35.15
CA ALA A 13 -19.89 -11.90 34.98
C ALA A 13 -20.40 -11.59 33.57
N THR A 14 -20.44 -12.67 32.79
CA THR A 14 -21.15 -12.87 31.53
C THR A 14 -22.59 -12.37 31.56
N LEU A 15 -23.01 -11.65 30.52
CA LEU A 15 -24.40 -11.68 30.06
C LEU A 15 -24.46 -11.69 28.53
N LEU A 16 -25.15 -12.71 28.03
CA LEU A 16 -25.44 -12.98 26.64
C LEU A 16 -26.19 -11.80 26.03
N SER A 17 -25.60 -11.17 25.02
CA SER A 17 -26.35 -10.33 24.08
C SER A 17 -26.56 -11.13 22.81
N THR A 18 -27.79 -11.59 22.64
CA THR A 18 -28.31 -12.34 21.50
C THR A 18 -28.06 -11.59 20.19
N CYS A 19 -27.16 -12.10 19.35
CA CYS A 19 -27.14 -11.71 17.94
C CYS A 19 -28.45 -12.18 17.29
N PHE A 20 -29.30 -11.22 16.95
CA PHE A 20 -30.36 -11.37 15.97
C PHE A 20 -29.73 -11.84 14.65
N ILE A 21 -29.98 -13.10 14.29
CA ILE A 21 -29.70 -13.62 12.96
C ILE A 21 -30.82 -13.10 12.05
N ALA A 22 -30.53 -12.10 11.23
CA ALA A 22 -31.34 -11.80 10.06
C ALA A 22 -30.97 -12.83 8.97
N THR A 23 -31.76 -13.90 8.90
CA THR A 23 -31.70 -14.88 7.80
C THR A 23 -32.37 -14.27 6.57
N SER A 24 -31.60 -13.80 5.59
CA SER A 24 -32.11 -13.63 4.23
C SER A 24 -32.09 -14.99 3.53
N SER A 25 -33.29 -15.54 3.32
CA SER A 25 -33.54 -16.74 2.53
C SER A 25 -33.00 -16.58 1.11
N PHE A 26 -32.03 -17.40 0.71
CA PHE A 26 -31.85 -17.77 -0.69
C PHE A 26 -32.43 -19.17 -0.86
N ALA A 27 -33.61 -19.24 -1.48
CA ALA A 27 -34.14 -20.46 -2.01
C ALA A 27 -33.30 -20.86 -3.24
N ALA A 28 -32.59 -21.99 -3.14
CA ALA A 28 -32.02 -22.68 -4.29
C ALA A 28 -32.79 -23.98 -4.46
N ASP A 29 -33.51 -24.07 -5.57
CA ASP A 29 -34.26 -25.26 -5.96
C ASP A 29 -33.31 -26.37 -6.42
N THR A 30 -33.73 -27.60 -6.14
CA THR A 30 -32.93 -28.82 -6.16
C THR A 30 -32.66 -29.36 -7.57
N SER A 31 -31.50 -30.01 -7.79
CA SER A 31 -31.41 -31.42 -8.24
C SER A 31 -30.03 -31.79 -8.79
N SER A 32 -29.25 -32.59 -8.05
CA SER A 32 -28.72 -33.90 -8.50
C SER A 32 -27.44 -34.31 -7.75
N LYS A 33 -27.62 -35.34 -6.92
CA LYS A 33 -26.79 -36.53 -6.73
C LYS A 33 -25.29 -36.37 -6.39
N ALA A 34 -25.03 -36.75 -5.13
CA ALA A 34 -24.07 -37.75 -4.68
C ALA A 34 -22.66 -37.31 -4.24
N ASN A 35 -22.51 -37.44 -2.91
CA ASN A 35 -21.50 -38.23 -2.20
C ASN A 35 -20.19 -37.59 -1.69
N VAL A 36 -20.04 -37.77 -0.37
CA VAL A 36 -18.81 -37.91 0.44
C VAL A 36 -18.09 -36.63 0.88
N ALA A 37 -18.52 -36.20 2.07
CA ALA A 37 -17.73 -35.80 3.24
C ALA A 37 -16.20 -35.65 3.08
N LYS A 38 -15.68 -34.47 3.46
CA LYS A 38 -14.74 -34.38 4.60
C LYS A 38 -14.64 -32.96 5.16
N THR A 39 -14.91 -32.87 6.45
CA THR A 39 -14.57 -31.81 7.39
C THR A 39 -13.11 -31.38 7.27
N ALA A 40 -12.84 -30.07 7.17
CA ALA A 40 -11.71 -29.42 7.83
C ALA A 40 -11.86 -27.90 7.82
N THR A 41 -12.00 -27.36 9.02
CA THR A 41 -11.60 -26.01 9.41
C THR A 41 -10.21 -25.68 8.86
N THR A 42 -10.10 -24.66 8.00
CA THR A 42 -8.83 -23.97 7.77
C THR A 42 -9.04 -22.48 8.00
N LYS A 43 -8.69 -22.12 9.24
CA LYS A 43 -8.24 -20.81 9.69
C LYS A 43 -7.52 -20.09 8.54
N SER A 44 -8.06 -18.94 8.13
CA SER A 44 -7.39 -18.03 7.21
C SER A 44 -6.10 -17.55 7.87
N THR A 45 -4.99 -18.23 7.56
CA THR A 45 -3.66 -17.66 7.70
C THR A 45 -3.48 -16.71 6.54
N ALA A 46 -3.64 -15.41 6.80
CA ALA A 46 -3.00 -14.37 6.01
C ALA A 46 -1.48 -14.61 6.10
N ALA A 47 -0.98 -15.46 5.22
CA ALA A 47 0.43 -15.76 5.06
C ALA A 47 0.77 -15.45 3.61
N LYS A 48 1.35 -14.26 3.43
CA LYS A 48 2.46 -14.00 2.51
C LYS A 48 2.44 -14.86 1.23
N ALA A 49 1.65 -14.44 0.24
CA ALA A 49 1.97 -14.70 -1.15
C ALA A 49 2.67 -13.46 -1.73
N ALA A 50 3.87 -13.20 -1.23
CA ALA A 50 4.89 -12.48 -1.99
C ALA A 50 5.37 -13.42 -3.10
N ALA A 51 4.51 -13.65 -4.10
CA ALA A 51 4.84 -14.45 -5.26
C ALA A 51 5.36 -13.51 -6.36
N LYS A 52 6.64 -13.17 -6.21
CA LYS A 52 7.63 -12.88 -7.25
C LYS A 52 7.06 -12.70 -8.67
N SER A 53 6.57 -11.50 -8.99
CA SER A 53 6.75 -10.93 -10.32
C SER A 53 7.88 -9.92 -10.24
N GLN A 54 9.10 -10.46 -10.12
CA GLN A 54 10.27 -9.74 -10.61
C GLN A 54 10.13 -9.63 -12.13
N VAL A 55 9.28 -8.72 -12.61
CA VAL A 55 9.59 -7.99 -13.83
C VAL A 55 10.72 -7.07 -13.40
N GLU A 56 11.91 -7.65 -13.45
CA GLU A 56 13.18 -6.95 -13.37
C GLU A 56 13.05 -5.83 -14.40
N VAL A 57 12.95 -4.60 -13.92
CA VAL A 57 13.12 -3.41 -14.75
C VAL A 57 14.45 -3.62 -15.46
N GLU A 58 14.42 -4.09 -16.71
CA GLU A 58 15.61 -4.41 -17.49
C GLU A 58 16.42 -3.12 -17.63
N GLY A 59 17.38 -2.95 -16.71
CA GLY A 59 18.11 -1.69 -16.56
C GLY A 59 18.63 -1.37 -15.15
N GLY A 60 18.95 -2.38 -14.34
CA GLY A 60 19.90 -2.24 -13.22
C GLY A 60 19.34 -1.65 -11.92
N SER A 61 18.98 -2.54 -10.98
CA SER A 61 19.01 -2.31 -9.52
C SER A 61 18.45 -0.97 -9.01
N GLY A 62 17.14 -0.88 -8.75
CA GLY A 62 16.54 0.32 -8.15
C GLY A 62 15.29 0.04 -7.30
N ALA A 63 14.18 -0.37 -7.91
CA ALA A 63 12.90 -0.66 -7.25
C ALA A 63 12.06 -1.64 -8.07
N SER A 64 11.15 -2.41 -7.45
CA SER A 64 10.24 -3.31 -8.19
C SER A 64 9.02 -2.55 -8.76
N GLN A 65 8.34 -3.11 -9.77
CA GLN A 65 7.11 -2.50 -10.30
C GLN A 65 6.03 -2.34 -9.22
N GLU A 66 5.95 -3.26 -8.26
CA GLU A 66 5.04 -3.14 -7.10
C GLU A 66 5.40 -1.98 -6.18
N GLU A 67 6.69 -1.75 -5.94
CA GLU A 67 7.17 -0.63 -5.13
C GLU A 67 6.88 0.70 -5.82
N ILE A 68 7.19 0.80 -7.11
CA ILE A 68 6.87 1.98 -7.93
C ILE A 68 5.36 2.23 -7.96
N ALA A 69 4.54 1.20 -8.15
CA ALA A 69 3.09 1.34 -8.14
C ALA A 69 2.53 1.80 -6.78
N THR A 70 3.12 1.35 -5.66
CA THR A 70 2.74 1.85 -4.33
C THR A 70 3.08 3.33 -4.20
N ILE A 71 4.25 3.77 -4.64
CA ILE A 71 4.63 5.18 -4.61
C ILE A 71 3.73 6.02 -5.54
N ASP A 72 3.41 5.53 -6.74
CA ASP A 72 2.52 6.17 -7.71
C ASP A 72 1.12 6.44 -7.12
N VAL A 73 0.56 5.48 -6.36
CA VAL A 73 -0.71 5.68 -5.64
C VAL A 73 -0.64 6.80 -4.60
N LEU A 74 0.52 7.01 -3.95
CA LEU A 74 0.67 8.12 -3.01
C LEU A 74 0.48 9.46 -3.72
N ASN A 75 0.89 9.58 -4.99
CA ASN A 75 0.65 10.78 -5.80
C ASN A 75 -0.84 11.00 -6.13
N GLU A 76 -1.67 9.94 -6.07
CA GLU A 76 -3.12 10.04 -6.24
C GLU A 76 -3.83 10.52 -4.96
N ILE A 77 -3.43 10.00 -3.79
CA ILE A 77 -4.18 10.20 -2.53
C ILE A 77 -3.62 11.31 -1.64
N CYS A 78 -2.30 11.51 -1.61
CA CYS A 78 -1.67 12.41 -0.66
C CYS A 78 -1.99 13.89 -0.87
N PRO A 79 -2.12 14.41 -2.11
CA PRO A 79 -2.58 15.79 -2.31
C PRO A 79 -3.94 16.08 -1.65
N GLN A 80 -4.83 15.09 -1.61
CA GLN A 80 -6.14 15.21 -0.96
C GLN A 80 -6.03 15.10 0.57
N ILE A 81 -5.17 14.22 1.07
CA ILE A 81 -4.97 14.00 2.52
C ILE A 81 -4.25 15.19 3.18
N LEU A 82 -3.26 15.77 2.51
CA LEU A 82 -2.41 16.86 3.02
C LEU A 82 -2.99 18.26 2.75
N GLY A 83 -3.94 18.36 1.80
CA GLY A 83 -4.52 19.63 1.36
C GLY A 83 -3.65 20.38 0.34
N THR A 84 -4.30 21.21 -0.47
CA THR A 84 -3.73 21.86 -1.66
C THR A 84 -2.51 22.74 -1.38
N ASN A 85 -2.41 23.33 -0.18
CA ASN A 85 -1.27 24.14 0.26
C ASN A 85 0.05 23.36 0.24
N ASN A 86 -0.01 22.04 0.34
CA ASN A 86 1.13 21.15 0.43
C ASN A 86 1.53 20.52 -0.91
N ASN A 87 0.71 20.66 -1.97
CA ASN A 87 0.91 19.96 -3.25
C ASN A 87 2.30 20.19 -3.85
N LYS A 88 2.81 21.42 -3.82
CA LYS A 88 4.14 21.75 -4.36
C LYS A 88 5.26 21.02 -3.62
N ASN A 89 5.20 21.01 -2.29
CA ASN A 89 6.21 20.36 -1.46
C ASN A 89 6.11 18.84 -1.55
N PHE A 90 4.88 18.32 -1.56
CA PHE A 90 4.62 16.91 -1.81
C PHE A 90 5.20 16.45 -3.15
N HIS A 91 4.90 17.16 -4.26
CA HIS A 91 5.40 16.77 -5.59
C HIS A 91 6.93 16.82 -5.68
N LYS A 92 7.56 17.77 -4.99
CA LYS A 92 9.03 17.82 -4.86
C LYS A 92 9.56 16.57 -4.14
N GLY A 93 9.00 16.23 -2.99
CA GLY A 93 9.40 15.04 -2.23
C GLY A 93 9.14 13.73 -2.98
N TYR A 94 8.00 13.63 -3.67
CA TYR A 94 7.67 12.53 -4.57
C TYR A 94 8.71 12.36 -5.69
N THR A 95 9.11 13.45 -6.33
CA THR A 95 10.15 13.44 -7.38
C THR A 95 11.50 12.99 -6.83
N ASN A 96 11.86 13.46 -5.63
CA ASN A 96 13.10 13.05 -4.95
C ASN A 96 13.09 11.54 -4.65
N LEU A 97 11.98 11.02 -4.11
CA LEU A 97 11.80 9.60 -3.81
C LEU A 97 11.92 8.75 -5.07
N LEU A 98 11.22 9.11 -6.15
CA LEU A 98 11.35 8.41 -7.41
C LEU A 98 12.77 8.48 -8.00
N THR A 99 13.51 9.57 -7.78
CA THR A 99 14.91 9.68 -8.19
C THR A 99 15.81 8.72 -7.41
N GLU A 100 15.53 8.49 -6.12
CA GLU A 100 16.26 7.50 -5.32
C GLU A 100 15.94 6.07 -5.76
N LEU A 101 14.66 5.78 -6.07
CA LEU A 101 14.20 4.46 -6.52
C LEU A 101 14.63 4.13 -7.95
N LEU A 102 14.79 5.14 -8.81
CA LEU A 102 15.13 5.00 -10.23
C LEU A 102 16.38 5.84 -10.58
N PRO A 103 17.55 5.56 -9.97
CA PRO A 103 18.72 6.44 -10.03
C PRO A 103 19.31 6.59 -11.44
N SER A 104 19.13 5.57 -12.28
CA SER A 104 19.60 5.55 -13.67
C SER A 104 18.65 6.26 -14.65
N ILE A 105 17.46 6.66 -14.19
CA ILE A 105 16.45 7.31 -15.03
C ILE A 105 16.60 8.83 -14.93
N GLN A 106 16.58 9.51 -16.08
CA GLN A 106 16.75 10.96 -16.13
C GLN A 106 15.52 11.71 -15.63
N ASP A 107 14.33 11.28 -16.07
CA ASP A 107 13.04 11.78 -15.61
C ASP A 107 12.21 10.61 -15.04
N PRO A 108 12.34 10.32 -13.73
CA PRO A 108 11.68 9.17 -13.14
C PRO A 108 10.17 9.36 -13.03
N VAL A 109 9.67 10.61 -12.95
CA VAL A 109 8.22 10.89 -12.96
C VAL A 109 7.63 10.53 -14.32
N LEU A 110 8.28 10.94 -15.42
CA LEU A 110 7.84 10.58 -16.76
C LEU A 110 7.95 9.06 -17.01
N ALA A 111 8.99 8.41 -16.50
CA ALA A 111 9.13 6.96 -16.62
C ALA A 111 7.97 6.22 -15.94
N VAL A 112 7.60 6.59 -14.71
CA VAL A 112 6.42 6.02 -14.03
C VAL A 112 5.14 6.29 -14.82
N ALA A 113 4.95 7.51 -15.34
CA ALA A 113 3.80 7.83 -16.18
C ALA A 113 3.72 6.95 -17.44
N SER A 114 4.87 6.63 -18.05
CA SER A 114 4.92 5.75 -19.24
C SER A 114 4.48 4.31 -18.93
N MET A 115 4.69 3.84 -17.69
CA MET A 115 4.25 2.49 -17.27
C MET A 115 2.73 2.33 -17.27
N HIS A 116 1.95 3.42 -17.23
CA HIS A 116 0.48 3.35 -17.31
C HIS A 116 -0.03 2.82 -18.65
N THR A 117 0.84 2.75 -19.67
CA THR A 117 0.55 2.14 -20.96
C THR A 117 0.67 0.61 -20.95
N ASP A 118 1.34 0.04 -19.95
CA ASP A 118 1.52 -1.40 -19.80
C ASP A 118 0.33 -2.02 -19.04
N PRO A 119 -0.43 -2.94 -19.65
CA PRO A 119 -1.58 -3.58 -19.00
C PRO A 119 -1.21 -4.40 -17.77
N ASP A 120 0.01 -4.92 -17.65
CA ASP A 120 0.44 -5.69 -16.49
C ASP A 120 0.80 -4.75 -15.33
N TYR A 121 1.48 -3.63 -15.60
CA TYR A 121 1.68 -2.58 -14.59
C TYR A 121 0.33 -2.05 -14.07
N MET A 122 -0.66 -1.88 -14.93
CA MET A 122 -2.00 -1.43 -14.51
C MET A 122 -2.70 -2.40 -13.55
N LYS A 123 -2.46 -3.71 -13.65
CA LYS A 123 -2.97 -4.70 -12.67
C LYS A 123 -2.27 -4.54 -11.32
N ILE A 124 -0.96 -4.29 -11.34
CA ILE A 124 -0.16 -4.03 -10.14
C ILE A 124 -0.62 -2.73 -9.47
N LEU A 125 -0.81 -1.65 -10.25
CA LEU A 125 -1.30 -0.36 -9.78
C LEU A 125 -2.69 -0.47 -9.16
N ALA A 126 -3.61 -1.22 -9.79
CA ALA A 126 -4.92 -1.49 -9.19
C ALA A 126 -4.81 -2.18 -7.83
N SER A 127 -3.91 -3.17 -7.71
CA SER A 127 -3.67 -3.86 -6.44
C SER A 127 -3.05 -2.94 -5.39
N ALA A 128 -2.14 -2.04 -5.79
CA ALA A 128 -1.58 -1.02 -4.92
C ALA A 128 -2.65 -0.03 -4.42
N ARG A 129 -3.57 0.40 -5.29
CA ARG A 129 -4.71 1.25 -4.90
C ARG A 129 -5.59 0.55 -3.88
N THR A 130 -5.99 -0.69 -4.13
CA THR A 130 -6.81 -1.46 -3.18
C THR A 130 -6.14 -1.59 -1.82
N ARG A 131 -4.85 -1.89 -1.76
CA ARG A 131 -4.11 -2.00 -0.49
C ARG A 131 -4.06 -0.66 0.24
N THR A 132 -3.65 0.40 -0.46
CA THR A 132 -3.47 1.72 0.16
C THR A 132 -4.81 2.30 0.65
N LEU A 133 -5.90 2.09 -0.09
CA LEU A 133 -7.24 2.55 0.30
C LEU A 133 -7.89 1.69 1.39
N ALA A 134 -7.38 0.48 1.65
CA ALA A 134 -7.84 -0.34 2.76
C ALA A 134 -7.27 0.12 4.11
N GLU A 135 -6.14 0.85 4.08
CA GLU A 135 -5.54 1.46 5.27
C GLU A 135 -6.34 2.68 5.74
N LYS A 136 -6.19 3.02 7.02
CA LYS A 136 -6.87 4.19 7.58
C LYS A 136 -6.29 5.47 6.99
N THR A 137 -7.11 6.51 6.91
CA THR A 137 -6.67 7.81 6.39
C THR A 137 -5.55 8.41 7.23
N GLU A 138 -5.56 8.18 8.55
CA GLU A 138 -4.48 8.62 9.46
C GLU A 138 -3.16 7.91 9.16
N ASP A 139 -3.19 6.60 8.91
CA ASP A 139 -1.98 5.83 8.59
C ASP A 139 -1.40 6.28 7.23
N ASN A 140 -2.26 6.49 6.24
CA ASN A 140 -1.85 7.07 4.97
C ASN A 140 -1.32 8.51 5.11
N ARG A 141 -1.85 9.32 6.05
CA ARG A 141 -1.38 10.68 6.30
C ARG A 141 0.08 10.70 6.73
N ASP A 142 0.50 9.79 7.60
CA ASP A 142 1.88 9.74 8.08
C ASP A 142 2.84 9.42 6.92
N VAL A 143 2.48 8.44 6.08
CA VAL A 143 3.24 8.14 4.84
C VAL A 143 3.29 9.34 3.90
N CYS A 144 2.18 10.06 3.74
CA CYS A 144 2.15 11.27 2.92
C CYS A 144 3.05 12.38 3.47
N LEU A 145 3.15 12.52 4.81
CA LEU A 145 4.05 13.47 5.46
C LEU A 145 5.52 13.08 5.25
N ASP A 146 5.84 11.78 5.27
CA ASP A 146 7.18 11.30 4.96
C ASP A 146 7.58 11.67 3.53
N VAL A 147 6.69 11.43 2.55
CA VAL A 147 6.93 11.83 1.16
C VAL A 147 7.04 13.34 1.03
N LEU A 148 6.19 14.12 1.72
CA LEU A 148 6.25 15.58 1.67
C LEU A 148 7.59 16.15 2.17
N HIS A 149 8.20 15.51 3.17
CA HIS A 149 9.49 15.92 3.72
C HIS A 149 10.67 15.16 3.12
N TYR A 150 10.46 14.37 2.07
CA TYR A 150 11.50 13.51 1.51
C TYR A 150 12.67 14.35 0.97
N PRO A 151 13.91 14.11 1.45
CA PRO A 151 15.06 14.96 1.16
C PRO A 151 15.48 14.85 -0.31
N ALA A 152 16.26 15.82 -0.77
CA ALA A 152 16.89 15.70 -2.08
C ALA A 152 17.84 14.48 -2.10
N PRO A 153 17.87 13.69 -3.19
CA PRO A 153 18.74 12.52 -3.29
C PRO A 153 20.20 12.93 -3.20
N LYS A 154 21.00 12.19 -2.42
CA LYS A 154 22.40 12.54 -2.12
C LYS A 154 23.39 12.22 -3.26
N HIS A 155 22.92 11.63 -4.35
CA HIS A 155 23.74 11.14 -5.46
C HIS A 155 23.29 11.68 -6.82
N LYS A 156 23.24 13.01 -6.99
CA LYS A 156 23.36 13.65 -8.32
C LYS A 156 24.08 15.00 -8.19
N ALA A 157 25.39 14.93 -7.93
CA ALA A 157 26.30 15.91 -8.48
C ALA A 157 26.91 15.29 -9.75
N ALA A 158 26.75 15.96 -10.89
CA ALA A 158 27.41 15.68 -12.17
C ALA A 158 27.04 14.37 -12.91
N SER A 159 26.00 14.44 -13.75
CA SER A 159 26.12 13.90 -15.12
C SER A 159 26.22 15.09 -16.09
N GLY A 160 27.22 15.93 -15.84
CA GLY A 160 27.79 16.83 -16.84
C GLY A 160 29.01 16.14 -17.43
N GLU A 161 28.80 15.04 -18.15
CA GLU A 161 29.81 14.60 -19.12
C GLU A 161 29.51 15.35 -20.41
N ALA A 162 30.25 16.44 -20.59
CA ALA A 162 30.31 17.15 -21.84
C ALA A 162 30.86 16.21 -22.91
N ALA A 163 30.04 15.87 -23.90
CA ALA A 163 30.54 15.36 -25.17
C ALA A 163 31.27 16.51 -25.89
N ALA A 164 32.55 16.66 -25.58
CA ALA A 164 33.51 17.42 -26.36
C ALA A 164 34.81 16.61 -26.42
N GLN A 165 34.93 15.80 -27.48
CA GLN A 165 36.16 15.50 -28.22
C GLN A 165 35.82 14.68 -29.47
#